data_AF-A0A2E4PLJ9-F1
#
_entry.id   AF-A0A2E4PLJ9-F1
#
_cell.length_a   1.000
_cell.length_b   1.000
_cell.length_c   1.000
_cell.angle_alpha   90.00
_cell.angle_beta   90.00
_cell.angle_gamma   90.00
#
_symmetry.space_group_name_H-M   'P 1'
#
loop_
_entity.id
_entity.type
_entity.pdbx_description
1 polymer ?
#
loop_
_entity_poly.entity_id
_entity_poly.type
_entity_poly.pdbx_seq_one_letter_code
_entity_poly.pdbx_strand_id
1 'polypeptide(L)'
;MKLFKFLVWIAFFALGVANAQQFNFQTTSFSVLQKDKKGNWGKWSTPEKVNIIVKLDYDKNKIIIYSNVIQYYSIVEYLQKEVSKVDEINSYLCKDVDGYPFKISFIVRKDLKNKPQLYVYSEEYIFCYDIFEIVK
;
A
#
# COMPACT_ATOMS: atom_id res chain seq x y z
N MET A 1 -31.94 -41.66 4.84
CA MET A 1 -30.46 -41.78 4.85
C MET A 1 -29.75 -41.12 3.65
N LYS A 2 -30.26 -41.22 2.42
CA LYS A 2 -29.61 -40.62 1.23
C LYS A 2 -29.60 -39.07 1.25
N LEU A 3 -30.70 -38.45 1.70
CA LEU A 3 -30.81 -36.99 1.82
C LEU A 3 -29.86 -36.40 2.87
N PHE A 4 -29.69 -37.09 4.01
CA PHE A 4 -28.77 -36.68 5.08
C PHE A 4 -27.31 -36.74 4.63
N LYS A 5 -26.93 -37.77 3.85
CA LYS A 5 -25.60 -37.86 3.24
C LYS A 5 -25.35 -36.72 2.24
N PHE A 6 -26.35 -36.31 1.47
CA PHE A 6 -26.25 -35.21 0.52
C PHE A 6 -26.08 -33.84 1.21
N LEU A 7 -26.83 -33.62 2.31
CA LEU A 7 -26.70 -32.42 3.15
C LEU A 7 -25.31 -32.32 3.81
N VAL A 8 -24.75 -33.44 4.27
CA VAL A 8 -23.38 -33.48 4.82
C VAL A 8 -22.35 -33.13 3.74
N TRP A 9 -22.54 -33.62 2.50
CA TRP A 9 -21.65 -33.28 1.38
C TRP A 9 -21.68 -31.80 0.98
N ILE A 10 -22.85 -31.15 1.04
CA ILE A 10 -22.97 -29.70 0.79
C ILE A 10 -22.34 -28.88 1.92
N ALA A 11 -22.47 -29.32 3.17
CA ALA A 11 -21.88 -28.64 4.33
C ALA A 11 -20.34 -28.60 4.27
N PHE A 12 -19.69 -29.60 3.67
CA PHE A 12 -18.23 -29.61 3.52
C PHE A 12 -17.70 -28.64 2.44
N PHE A 13 -18.53 -28.26 1.45
CA PHE A 13 -18.13 -27.29 0.41
C PHE A 13 -18.32 -25.82 0.81
N ALA A 14 -19.05 -25.55 1.90
CA ALA A 14 -19.29 -24.19 2.39
C ALA A 14 -18.12 -23.59 3.19
N LEU A 15 -17.09 -24.38 3.51
CA LEU A 15 -15.89 -23.90 4.20
C LEU A 15 -14.86 -23.35 3.20
N GLY A 16 -15.26 -22.33 2.44
CA GLY A 16 -14.31 -21.56 1.64
C GLY A 16 -13.42 -20.72 2.56
N VAL A 17 -12.17 -21.12 2.74
CA VAL A 17 -11.16 -20.29 3.41
C VAL A 17 -10.80 -19.11 2.50
N ALA A 18 -11.36 -17.94 2.78
CA ALA A 18 -10.90 -16.70 2.17
C ALA A 18 -9.51 -16.39 2.73
N ASN A 19 -8.46 -16.55 1.90
CA ASN A 19 -7.12 -16.13 2.27
C ASN A 19 -7.08 -14.60 2.25
N ALA A 20 -7.04 -13.99 3.43
CA ALA A 20 -6.93 -12.55 3.56
C ALA A 20 -5.49 -12.14 3.21
N GLN A 21 -5.32 -11.35 2.15
CA GLN A 21 -4.00 -11.03 1.61
C GLN A 21 -3.34 -9.92 2.45
N GLN A 22 -2.17 -10.23 3.01
CA GLN A 22 -1.34 -9.27 3.73
C GLN A 22 0.05 -9.24 3.12
N PHE A 23 0.55 -8.04 2.88
CA PHE A 23 1.88 -7.82 2.34
C PHE A 23 2.71 -6.99 3.30
N ASN A 24 3.96 -7.40 3.50
CA ASN A 24 4.92 -6.65 4.28
C ASN A 24 6.07 -6.24 3.37
N PHE A 25 6.48 -4.99 3.50
CA PHE A 25 7.58 -4.43 2.74
C PHE A 25 8.61 -3.85 3.69
N GLN A 26 9.86 -3.89 3.28
CA GLN A 26 10.95 -3.21 3.95
C GLN A 26 11.42 -2.05 3.07
N THR A 27 11.56 -0.87 3.67
CA THR A 27 12.10 0.29 2.96
C THR A 27 13.62 0.20 2.86
N THR A 28 14.19 0.91 1.88
CA THR A 28 15.65 1.08 1.73
C THR A 28 16.06 2.53 1.64
N SER A 29 15.18 3.39 1.12
CA SER A 29 15.40 4.83 1.01
C SER A 29 14.12 5.60 1.27
N PHE A 30 14.27 6.88 1.64
CA PHE A 30 13.19 7.83 1.87
C PHE A 30 13.53 9.17 1.22
N SER A 31 12.55 9.77 0.57
CA SER A 31 12.65 11.10 -0.03
C SER A 31 11.34 11.86 0.14
N VAL A 32 11.43 13.17 0.25
CA VAL A 32 10.29 14.06 0.47
C VAL A 32 10.23 15.12 -0.63
N LEU A 33 9.03 15.37 -1.14
CA LEU A 33 8.72 16.54 -1.94
C LEU A 33 7.71 17.38 -1.15
N GLN A 34 8.00 18.65 -0.91
CA GLN A 34 7.11 19.55 -0.17
C GLN A 34 6.77 20.77 -1.02
N LYS A 35 5.55 21.29 -0.84
CA LYS A 35 5.17 22.59 -1.41
C LYS A 35 5.91 23.73 -0.73
N ASP A 36 6.19 24.78 -1.49
CA ASP A 36 6.68 26.04 -0.98
C ASP A 36 5.55 26.86 -0.33
N LYS A 37 5.89 28.00 0.29
CA LYS A 37 4.91 28.91 0.90
C LYS A 37 3.87 29.48 -0.07
N LYS A 38 4.09 29.32 -1.39
CA LYS A 38 3.19 29.77 -2.46
C LYS A 38 2.36 28.61 -3.04
N GLY A 39 2.48 27.41 -2.48
CA GLY A 39 1.75 26.21 -2.90
C GLY A 39 2.37 25.47 -4.09
N ASN A 40 3.55 25.88 -4.58
CA ASN A 40 4.23 25.21 -5.70
C ASN A 40 5.05 24.03 -5.19
N TRP A 41 5.07 22.93 -5.93
CA TRP A 41 5.97 21.81 -5.63
C TRP A 41 7.44 22.25 -5.69
N GLY A 42 8.18 21.97 -4.62
CA GLY A 42 9.61 22.24 -4.52
C GLY A 42 10.46 21.21 -5.28
N LYS A 43 11.60 20.85 -4.69
CA LYS A 43 12.49 19.80 -5.19
C LYS A 43 12.45 18.59 -4.27
N TRP A 44 12.66 17.40 -4.82
CA TRP A 44 12.87 16.20 -4.03
C TRP A 44 14.08 16.37 -3.12
N SER A 45 13.95 15.95 -1.87
CA SER A 45 15.08 15.83 -0.95
C SER A 45 16.07 14.79 -1.47
N THR A 46 17.31 14.89 -1.03
CA THR A 46 18.28 13.81 -1.24
C THR A 46 17.76 12.52 -0.56
N PRO A 47 17.81 11.36 -1.22
CA PRO A 47 17.38 10.11 -0.60
C PRO A 47 18.22 9.75 0.63
N GLU A 48 17.54 9.53 1.75
CA GLU A 48 18.14 9.06 2.99
C GLU A 48 17.91 7.56 3.17
N LYS A 49 18.91 6.83 3.69
CA LYS A 49 18.76 5.40 3.96
C LYS A 49 17.84 5.20 5.16
N VAL A 50 16.80 4.40 4.98
CA VAL A 50 15.86 4.03 6.04
C VAL A 50 15.54 2.55 5.99
N ASN A 51 15.27 1.96 7.15
CA ASN A 51 14.90 0.56 7.29
C ASN A 51 13.68 0.45 8.21
N ILE A 52 12.51 0.72 7.65
CA ILE A 52 11.22 0.65 8.33
C ILE A 52 10.31 -0.35 7.61
N ILE A 53 9.34 -0.89 8.36
CA ILE A 53 8.36 -1.83 7.82
C ILE A 53 7.13 -1.07 7.33
N VAL A 54 6.63 -1.47 6.18
CA VAL A 54 5.33 -1.06 5.66
C VAL A 54 4.44 -2.30 5.57
N LYS A 55 3.22 -2.21 6.07
CA LYS A 55 2.22 -3.27 5.96
C LYS A 55 1.03 -2.80 5.12
N LEU A 56 0.66 -3.58 4.11
CA LEU A 56 -0.60 -3.46 3.39
C LEU A 56 -1.49 -4.65 3.79
N ASP A 57 -2.62 -4.35 4.42
CA ASP A 57 -3.53 -5.33 5.01
C ASP A 57 -4.91 -5.17 4.37
N TYR A 58 -5.18 -5.98 3.33
CA TYR A 58 -6.46 -5.93 2.59
C TYR A 58 -7.63 -6.41 3.46
N ASP A 59 -7.39 -7.33 4.39
CA ASP A 59 -8.40 -7.82 5.34
C ASP A 59 -8.96 -6.69 6.20
N LYS A 60 -8.05 -5.83 6.67
CA LYS A 60 -8.37 -4.74 7.59
C LYS A 60 -8.50 -3.40 6.89
N ASN A 61 -8.50 -3.38 5.55
CA ASN A 61 -8.50 -2.17 4.71
C ASN A 61 -7.56 -1.10 5.26
N LYS A 62 -6.29 -1.45 5.51
CA LYS A 62 -5.34 -0.48 6.09
C LYS A 62 -3.92 -0.62 5.58
N ILE A 63 -3.22 0.50 5.60
CA ILE A 63 -1.79 0.62 5.35
C ILE A 63 -1.15 1.19 6.61
N ILE A 64 -0.06 0.55 7.06
CA ILE A 64 0.68 0.99 8.25
C ILE A 64 2.13 1.20 7.87
N ILE A 65 2.69 2.36 8.19
CA ILE A 65 4.11 2.66 8.03
C ILE A 65 4.72 2.79 9.43
N TYR A 66 5.59 1.83 9.79
CA TYR A 66 6.22 1.75 11.11
C TYR A 66 7.47 2.64 11.20
N SER A 67 7.30 3.94 10.93
CA SER A 67 8.30 4.98 11.21
C SER A 67 8.36 5.31 12.71
N ASN A 68 9.29 6.20 13.11
CA ASN A 68 9.40 6.69 14.50
C ASN A 68 8.06 7.18 15.06
N VAL A 69 7.29 7.89 14.23
CA VAL A 69 5.85 8.11 14.44
C VAL A 69 5.12 7.14 13.53
N ILE A 70 4.35 6.22 14.10
CA ILE A 70 3.63 5.22 13.31
C ILE A 70 2.51 5.91 12.54
N GLN A 71 2.49 5.72 11.23
CA GLN A 71 1.46 6.29 10.36
C GLN A 71 0.42 5.22 10.07
N TYR A 72 -0.84 5.49 10.40
CA TYR A 72 -1.97 4.60 10.15
C TYR A 72 -2.87 5.21 9.09
N TYR A 73 -3.17 4.44 8.06
CA TYR A 73 -4.04 4.84 6.98
C TYR A 73 -5.14 3.80 6.77
N SER A 74 -6.40 4.21 6.87
CA SER A 74 -7.56 3.38 6.52
C SER A 74 -7.87 3.57 5.04
N ILE A 75 -7.93 2.47 4.28
CA ILE A 75 -8.29 2.47 2.87
C ILE A 75 -9.81 2.67 2.76
N VAL A 76 -10.19 3.72 2.03
CA VAL A 76 -11.58 4.05 1.72
C VAL A 76 -11.96 3.54 0.33
N GLU A 77 -11.04 3.62 -0.63
CA GLU A 77 -11.29 3.22 -2.02
C GLU A 77 -10.06 2.56 -2.66
N TYR A 78 -10.32 1.49 -3.40
CA TYR A 78 -9.36 0.79 -4.24
C TYR A 78 -9.45 1.33 -5.66
N LEU A 79 -8.42 2.03 -6.13
CA LEU A 79 -8.43 2.57 -7.48
C LEU A 79 -8.05 1.50 -8.51
N GLN A 80 -8.51 1.69 -9.75
CA GLN A 80 -8.17 0.80 -10.84
C GLN A 80 -6.65 0.75 -11.04
N LYS A 81 -6.11 -0.45 -11.18
CA LYS A 81 -4.70 -0.66 -11.49
C LYS A 81 -4.33 -0.01 -12.81
N GLU A 82 -3.31 0.83 -12.79
CA GLU A 82 -2.79 1.50 -13.97
C GLU A 82 -1.53 0.79 -14.45
N VAL A 83 -1.48 0.41 -15.73
CA VAL A 83 -0.33 -0.29 -16.32
C VAL A 83 0.12 0.47 -17.55
N SER A 84 1.35 0.97 -17.51
CA SER A 84 1.99 1.64 -18.64
C SER A 84 3.21 0.84 -19.14
N LYS A 85 3.89 1.39 -20.16
CA LYS A 85 5.16 0.82 -20.65
C LYS A 85 6.26 0.86 -19.58
N VAL A 86 6.24 1.88 -18.73
CA VAL A 86 7.30 2.15 -17.76
C VAL A 86 6.90 1.77 -16.34
N ASP A 87 5.62 1.81 -16.01
CA ASP A 87 5.16 1.67 -14.63
C ASP A 87 3.98 0.70 -14.51
N GLU A 88 3.84 0.13 -13.33
CA GLU A 88 2.62 -0.53 -12.84
C GLU A 88 2.26 0.07 -11.49
N ILE A 89 1.05 0.60 -11.36
CA ILE A 89 0.62 1.43 -10.24
C ILE A 89 -0.64 0.83 -9.63
N ASN A 90 -0.58 0.51 -8.33
CA ASN A 90 -1.74 0.19 -7.52
C ASN A 90 -1.96 1.34 -6.53
N SER A 91 -3.11 2.02 -6.62
CA SER A 91 -3.40 3.21 -5.81
C SER A 91 -4.61 3.03 -4.91
N TYR A 92 -4.60 3.71 -3.78
CA TYR A 92 -5.64 3.66 -2.76
C TYR A 92 -5.95 5.07 -2.29
N LEU A 93 -7.23 5.39 -2.13
CA LEU A 93 -7.64 6.58 -1.38
C LEU A 93 -7.82 6.17 0.07
N CYS A 94 -7.15 6.90 0.96
CA CYS A 94 -7.04 6.58 2.36
C CYS A 94 -7.43 7.78 3.24
N LYS A 95 -7.68 7.51 4.52
CA LYS A 95 -7.75 8.50 5.59
C LYS A 95 -6.77 8.16 6.70
N ASP A 96 -6.13 9.16 7.28
CA ASP A 96 -5.32 8.96 8.48
C ASP A 96 -6.20 8.82 9.74
N VAL A 97 -5.56 8.82 10.91
CA VAL A 97 -6.25 8.71 12.22
C VAL A 97 -7.14 9.91 12.53
N ASP A 98 -6.83 11.08 11.98
CA ASP A 98 -7.56 12.33 12.18
C ASP A 98 -8.63 12.54 11.09
N GLY A 99 -8.69 11.64 10.11
CA GLY A 99 -9.67 11.66 9.01
C GLY A 99 -9.23 12.46 7.79
N TYR A 100 -8.00 12.98 7.76
CA TYR A 100 -7.46 13.69 6.61
C TYR A 100 -7.25 12.76 5.42
N PRO A 101 -7.55 13.22 4.19
CA PRO A 101 -7.44 12.39 2.99
C PRO A 101 -5.99 12.25 2.53
N PHE A 102 -5.61 11.02 2.19
CA PHE A 102 -4.33 10.70 1.56
C PHE A 102 -4.58 9.83 0.32
N LYS A 103 -3.72 9.95 -0.69
CA LYS A 103 -3.60 8.91 -1.72
C LYS A 103 -2.32 8.13 -1.44
N ILE A 104 -2.37 6.81 -1.51
CA ILE A 104 -1.18 5.96 -1.36
C ILE A 104 -1.05 5.10 -2.61
N SER A 105 0.15 5.07 -3.20
CA SER A 105 0.41 4.31 -4.42
C SER A 105 1.63 3.42 -4.26
N PHE A 106 1.47 2.14 -4.60
CA PHE A 106 2.56 1.20 -4.77
C PHE A 106 2.88 1.12 -6.25
N ILE A 107 4.10 1.50 -6.62
CA ILE A 107 4.55 1.67 -8.00
C ILE A 107 5.69 0.70 -8.26
N VAL A 108 5.59 -0.08 -9.33
CA VAL A 108 6.70 -0.88 -9.86
C VAL A 108 7.24 -0.20 -11.10
N ARG A 109 8.48 0.29 -11.02
CA ARG A 109 9.20 0.94 -12.13
C ARG A 109 9.84 -0.13 -13.01
N LYS A 110 9.20 -0.47 -14.13
CA LYS A 110 9.61 -1.54 -15.05
C LYS A 110 10.93 -1.23 -15.74
N ASP A 111 11.12 0.02 -16.15
CA ASP A 111 12.36 0.53 -16.75
C ASP A 111 13.55 0.50 -15.78
N LEU A 112 13.29 0.52 -14.47
CA LEU A 112 14.29 0.42 -13.41
C LEU A 112 14.37 -0.99 -12.81
N LYS A 113 14.36 -2.04 -13.65
CA LYS A 113 14.46 -3.45 -13.21
C LYS A 113 13.36 -3.85 -12.22
N ASN A 114 12.12 -3.40 -12.48
CA ASN A 114 10.96 -3.64 -11.61
C ASN A 114 11.16 -3.15 -10.18
N LYS A 115 11.83 -2.01 -10.00
CA LYS A 115 12.07 -1.43 -8.68
C LYS A 115 10.74 -1.00 -8.05
N PRO A 116 10.34 -1.55 -6.89
CA PRO A 116 9.13 -1.14 -6.21
C PRO A 116 9.36 0.13 -5.39
N GLN A 117 8.37 1.01 -5.40
CA GLN A 117 8.34 2.27 -4.66
C GLN A 117 6.97 2.48 -4.02
N LEU A 118 6.95 3.13 -2.87
CA LEU A 118 5.73 3.56 -2.18
C LEU A 118 5.67 5.08 -2.18
N TYR A 119 4.54 5.62 -2.62
CA TYR A 119 4.24 7.04 -2.55
C TYR A 119 3.08 7.28 -1.59
N VAL A 120 3.24 8.26 -0.69
CA VAL A 120 2.18 8.76 0.19
C VAL A 120 1.96 10.22 -0.18
N TYR A 121 0.84 10.50 -0.83
CA TYR A 121 0.45 11.83 -1.28
C TYR A 121 -0.45 12.49 -0.24
N SER A 122 -0.03 13.65 0.25
CA SER A 122 -0.86 14.58 0.99
C SER A 122 -1.08 15.86 0.16
N GLU A 123 -1.83 16.81 0.71
CA GLU A 123 -1.98 18.12 0.08
C GLU A 123 -0.68 18.92 0.03
N GLU A 124 0.15 18.85 1.08
CA GLU A 124 1.33 19.72 1.26
C GLU A 124 2.67 19.04 0.95
N TYR A 125 2.70 17.71 1.01
CA TYR A 125 3.91 16.92 0.81
C TYR A 125 3.63 15.57 0.18
N ILE A 126 4.67 14.99 -0.42
CA ILE A 126 4.69 13.63 -0.94
C ILE A 126 5.89 12.92 -0.33
N PHE A 127 5.64 11.77 0.28
CA PHE A 127 6.70 10.85 0.70
C PHE A 127 6.91 9.80 -0.38
N CYS A 128 8.16 9.50 -0.68
CA CYS A 128 8.58 8.42 -1.55
C CYS A 128 9.51 7.50 -0.78
N TYR A 129 9.21 6.21 -0.78
CA TYR A 129 10.07 5.17 -0.24
C TYR A 129 10.45 4.20 -1.34
N ASP A 130 11.72 3.85 -1.45
CA ASP A 130 12.10 2.63 -2.17
C ASP A 130 11.84 1.43 -1.25
N ILE A 131 11.17 0.41 -1.76
CA ILE A 131 10.75 -0.74 -0.96
C ILE A 131 11.08 -2.06 -1.65
N PHE A 132 11.09 -3.15 -0.89
CA PHE A 132 11.01 -4.51 -1.41
C PHE A 132 10.05 -5.33 -0.57
N GLU A 133 9.37 -6.28 -1.20
CA GLU A 133 8.45 -7.18 -0.52
C GLU A 133 9.21 -8.22 0.29
N ILE A 134 8.79 -8.42 1.55
CA ILE A 134 9.27 -9.51 2.39
C ILE A 134 8.40 -10.73 2.09
N VAL A 135 8.89 -11.59 1.20
CA VAL A 135 8.27 -12.90 0.93
C VAL A 135 8.73 -13.88 2.00
N LYS A 136 7.78 -14.51 2.71
CA LYS A 136 8.05 -15.58 3.69
C LYS A 136 7.96 -16.95 3.04
#